data_AF-A0A8X6KCJ1-F1
#
_entry.id   AF-A0A8X6KCJ1-F1
#
_cell.length_a   1.000
_cell.length_b   1.000
_cell.length_c   1.000
_cell.angle_alpha   90.00
_cell.angle_beta   90.00
_cell.angle_gamma   90.00
#
_symmetry.space_group_name_H-M   'P 1'
#
loop_
_entity.id
_entity.type
_entity.pdbx_description
1 polymer ?
#
loop_
_entity_poly.entity_id
_entity_poly.type
_entity_poly.pdbx_seq_one_letter_code
_entity_poly.pdbx_strand_id
1 'polypeptide(L)'
;MYTSEQGHFKEFARGVNYEGKSFTCIFYFLRDGEVSYFHKLHNANKPERSPEETWIWLAGRPVSLYTKDINLTQKVINEDNKDTTIPSNTWFAAEVTNGNQNTTKVSKDEFSLVNCHCTPSFTLSSYHDLTENYKLAWESLIDIYQHSTEDGKKNIEKFLLMEEREKFVKASQEVSCQESKQLSLGLFFLTLSLFFFRLGI
;
A
#
# COMPACT_ATOMS: atom_id res chain seq x y z
N MET A 1 11.24 -13.09 -13.20
CA MET A 1 10.12 -12.90 -12.25
C MET A 1 9.52 -11.56 -12.62
N TYR A 2 8.23 -11.50 -12.93
CA TYR A 2 7.57 -10.26 -13.32
C TYR A 2 6.50 -9.95 -12.28
N THR A 3 6.56 -8.77 -11.69
CA THR A 3 5.49 -8.18 -10.88
C THR A 3 4.89 -7.01 -11.66
N SER A 4 3.70 -6.58 -11.26
CA SER A 4 2.99 -5.42 -11.80
C SER A 4 3.53 -4.09 -11.26
N GLU A 5 4.44 -4.14 -10.29
CA GLU A 5 5.11 -2.98 -9.72
C GLU A 5 5.94 -2.21 -10.75
N GLN A 6 5.92 -0.89 -10.61
CA GLN A 6 6.91 -0.01 -11.23
C GLN A 6 8.27 -0.19 -10.54
N GLY A 7 9.29 0.56 -11.00
CA GLY A 7 10.67 0.40 -10.55
C GLY A 7 11.40 -0.74 -11.25
N HIS A 8 12.67 -0.92 -10.88
CA HIS A 8 13.59 -1.85 -11.53
C HIS A 8 14.22 -2.74 -10.48
N PHE A 9 14.22 -4.06 -10.70
CA PHE A 9 14.79 -4.96 -9.71
C PHE A 9 15.61 -6.10 -10.31
N LYS A 10 16.52 -6.60 -9.49
CA LYS A 10 17.32 -7.79 -9.80
C LYS A 10 17.59 -8.60 -8.55
N GLU A 11 17.17 -9.86 -8.57
CA GLU A 11 17.59 -10.84 -7.56
C GLU A 11 19.09 -11.05 -7.65
N PHE A 12 19.78 -10.93 -6.51
CA PHE A 12 21.22 -11.15 -6.42
C PHE A 12 21.57 -12.29 -5.45
N ALA A 13 20.65 -12.69 -4.57
CA ALA A 13 20.84 -13.84 -3.70
C ALA A 13 19.52 -14.54 -3.38
N ARG A 14 19.59 -15.87 -3.26
CA ARG A 14 18.53 -16.72 -2.75
C ARG A 14 19.17 -17.94 -2.11
N GLY A 15 18.64 -18.37 -0.97
CA GLY A 15 19.21 -19.51 -0.28
C GLY A 15 18.52 -19.84 1.02
N VAL A 16 19.28 -20.50 1.89
CA VAL A 16 18.91 -20.84 3.26
C VAL A 16 20.02 -20.34 4.17
N ASN A 17 19.67 -19.61 5.22
CA ASN A 17 20.64 -19.10 6.19
C ASN A 17 21.10 -20.19 7.17
N TYR A 18 22.03 -19.87 8.07
CA TYR A 18 22.55 -20.83 9.06
C TYR A 18 21.50 -21.35 10.05
N GLU A 19 20.35 -20.66 10.18
CA GLU A 19 19.21 -21.07 11.02
C GLU A 19 18.22 -21.98 10.27
N GLY A 20 18.50 -22.32 9.01
CA GLY A 20 17.60 -23.12 8.19
C GLY A 20 16.43 -22.34 7.58
N LYS A 21 16.41 -21.00 7.70
CA LYS A 21 15.37 -20.15 7.12
C LYS A 21 15.70 -19.78 5.68
N SER A 22 14.74 -19.96 4.78
CA SER A 22 14.91 -19.55 3.38
C SER A 22 14.87 -18.03 3.23
N PHE A 23 15.60 -17.49 2.27
CA PHE A 23 15.60 -16.04 1.99
C PHE A 23 15.71 -15.71 0.50
N THR A 24 15.32 -14.49 0.14
CA THR A 24 15.58 -13.86 -1.16
C THR A 24 16.07 -12.44 -0.92
N CYS A 25 17.09 -12.01 -1.67
CA CYS A 25 17.54 -10.61 -1.69
C CYS A 25 17.53 -10.07 -3.11
N ILE A 26 16.97 -8.87 -3.26
CA ILE A 26 16.94 -8.13 -4.53
C ILE A 26 17.56 -6.75 -4.35
N PHE A 27 18.18 -6.24 -5.40
CA PHE A 27 18.33 -4.80 -5.55
C PHE A 27 17.04 -4.26 -6.14
N TYR A 28 16.52 -3.18 -5.58
CA TYR A 28 15.35 -2.47 -6.07
C TYR A 28 15.69 -0.99 -6.26
N PHE A 29 15.40 -0.48 -7.44
CA PHE A 29 15.79 0.83 -7.91
C PHE A 29 14.56 1.60 -8.37
N LEU A 30 14.34 2.78 -7.80
CA LEU A 30 13.27 3.69 -8.16
C LEU A 30 13.86 4.98 -8.71
N ARG A 31 13.40 5.42 -9.87
CA ARG A 31 13.66 6.77 -10.37
C ARG A 31 12.67 7.76 -9.75
N ASP A 32 13.03 9.04 -9.76
CA ASP A 32 12.08 10.10 -9.46
C ASP A 32 10.84 10.00 -10.37
N GLY A 33 9.66 10.06 -9.76
CA GLY A 33 8.37 9.89 -10.44
C GLY A 33 7.89 8.44 -10.60
N GLU A 34 8.75 7.43 -10.41
CA GLU A 34 8.33 6.03 -10.29
C GLU A 34 7.86 5.75 -8.86
N VAL A 35 6.93 4.80 -8.72
CA VAL A 35 6.43 4.33 -7.42
C VAL A 35 6.45 2.81 -7.34
N SER A 36 6.63 2.24 -6.16
CA SER A 36 6.20 0.87 -5.90
C SER A 36 4.71 0.93 -5.57
N TYR A 37 3.89 0.26 -6.38
CA TYR A 37 2.44 0.23 -6.17
C TYR A 37 2.06 -0.53 -4.90
N PHE A 38 0.84 -0.34 -4.43
CA PHE A 38 0.33 -1.10 -3.30
C PHE A 38 0.34 -2.60 -3.58
N HIS A 39 1.11 -3.30 -2.77
CA HIS A 39 1.20 -4.74 -2.78
C HIS A 39 1.34 -5.29 -1.36
N LYS A 40 1.27 -6.60 -1.23
CA LYS A 40 1.36 -7.32 0.03
C LYS A 40 2.06 -8.65 -0.17
N LEU A 41 2.92 -9.00 0.77
CA LEU A 41 3.51 -10.34 0.84
C LEU A 41 2.73 -11.19 1.84
N HIS A 42 2.06 -12.24 1.36
CA HIS A 42 1.28 -13.15 2.17
C HIS A 42 1.13 -14.51 1.48
N ASN A 43 1.29 -15.62 2.18
CA ASN A 43 0.99 -16.93 1.61
C ASN A 43 -0.32 -17.45 2.21
N ALA A 44 -1.43 -17.28 1.48
CA ALA A 44 -2.77 -17.66 1.97
C ALA A 44 -2.90 -19.16 2.29
N ASN A 45 -2.18 -20.01 1.56
CA ASN A 45 -2.22 -21.45 1.76
C ASN A 45 -1.32 -21.95 2.90
N LYS A 46 -0.31 -21.14 3.26
CA LYS A 46 0.69 -21.44 4.30
C LYS A 46 1.08 -20.15 5.02
N PRO A 47 0.22 -19.59 5.89
CA PRO A 47 0.45 -18.30 6.52
C PRO A 47 1.80 -18.20 7.23
N GLU A 48 2.28 -19.29 7.82
CA GLU A 48 3.59 -19.43 8.47
C GLU A 48 4.78 -19.32 7.50
N ARG A 49 4.51 -19.32 6.19
CA ARG A 49 5.49 -19.09 5.11
C ARG A 49 5.30 -17.75 4.42
N SER A 50 4.55 -16.83 5.02
CA SER A 50 4.41 -15.47 4.50
C SER A 50 5.71 -14.70 4.74
N PRO A 51 6.34 -14.13 3.69
CA PRO A 51 7.52 -13.31 3.86
C PRO A 51 7.21 -12.03 4.64
N GLU A 52 8.09 -11.67 5.58
CA GLU A 52 8.33 -10.27 5.91
C GLU A 52 9.44 -9.75 5.00
N GLU A 53 9.41 -8.45 4.71
CA GLU A 53 10.38 -7.81 3.82
C GLU A 53 11.11 -6.67 4.54
N THR A 54 12.42 -6.75 4.59
CA THR A 54 13.27 -5.67 5.11
C THR A 54 13.83 -4.86 3.96
N TRP A 55 13.49 -3.57 3.94
CA TRP A 55 14.01 -2.60 2.99
C TRP A 55 15.22 -1.91 3.62
N ILE A 56 16.35 -1.92 2.92
CA ILE A 56 17.62 -1.35 3.38
C ILE A 56 18.08 -0.33 2.34
N TRP A 57 18.15 0.94 2.72
CA TRP A 57 18.66 2.00 1.88
C TRP A 57 20.16 1.81 1.60
N LEU A 58 20.56 1.95 0.33
CA LEU A 58 21.95 1.79 -0.10
C LEU A 58 22.54 3.08 -0.67
N ALA A 59 21.78 3.81 -1.48
CA ALA A 59 22.25 5.02 -2.15
C ALA A 59 21.09 5.87 -2.71
N GLY A 60 21.38 7.13 -3.02
CA GLY A 60 20.47 8.04 -3.70
C GLY A 60 19.62 8.87 -2.74
N ARG A 61 18.39 9.18 -3.13
CA ARG A 61 17.44 9.92 -2.30
C ARG A 61 16.75 9.01 -1.27
N PRO A 62 16.19 9.58 -0.20
CA PRO A 62 15.37 8.82 0.74
C PRO A 62 14.17 8.15 0.07
N VAL A 63 13.74 7.02 0.61
CA VAL A 63 12.50 6.34 0.20
C VAL A 63 11.45 6.55 1.28
N SER A 64 10.25 6.95 0.88
CA SER A 64 9.07 6.87 1.75
C SER A 64 8.35 5.55 1.51
N LEU A 65 8.14 4.80 2.59
CA LEU A 65 7.34 3.59 2.64
C LEU A 65 6.02 3.90 3.32
N TYR A 66 4.93 3.60 2.64
CA TYR A 66 3.57 3.85 3.10
C TYR A 66 2.92 2.51 3.45
N THR A 67 2.60 2.28 4.71
CA THR A 67 1.84 1.10 5.13
C THR A 67 0.38 1.44 5.36
N LYS A 68 -0.52 0.53 5.00
CA LYS A 68 -1.96 0.72 5.09
C LYS A 68 -2.45 0.77 6.55
N ASP A 69 -2.52 1.98 7.08
CA ASP A 69 -3.29 2.40 8.26
C ASP A 69 -4.29 3.50 7.84
N ILE A 70 -5.17 3.96 8.74
CA ILE A 70 -6.26 4.94 8.49
C ILE A 70 -5.77 6.23 7.79
N ASN A 71 -4.46 6.56 7.81
CA ASN A 71 -3.88 7.71 7.13
C ASN A 71 -2.61 7.41 6.29
N LEU A 72 -2.34 6.14 5.98
CA LEU A 72 -1.05 5.66 5.46
C LEU A 72 0.13 6.05 6.39
N THR A 73 0.58 5.11 7.23
CA THR A 73 1.76 5.37 8.06
C THR A 73 2.99 5.47 7.17
N GLN A 74 3.63 6.65 7.16
CA GLN A 74 4.84 6.91 6.39
C GLN A 74 6.09 6.63 7.23
N LYS A 75 6.98 5.78 6.73
CA LYS A 75 8.34 5.60 7.23
C LYS A 75 9.34 6.02 6.16
N VAL A 76 10.35 6.79 6.55
CA VAL A 76 11.40 7.24 5.63
C VAL A 76 12.69 6.48 5.94
N ILE A 77 13.26 5.82 4.92
CA ILE A 77 14.60 5.21 4.99
C ILE A 77 15.62 6.03 4.20
N ASN A 78 16.82 6.20 4.77
CA ASN A 78 17.91 7.02 4.25
C ASN A 78 19.25 6.65 4.95
N GLU A 79 20.29 7.47 4.82
CA GLU A 79 21.59 7.23 5.49
C GLU A 79 21.50 7.17 7.02
N ASP A 80 20.61 7.96 7.64
CA ASP A 80 20.47 8.05 9.10
C ASP A 80 19.55 6.95 9.67
N ASN A 81 18.54 6.55 8.90
CA ASN A 81 17.58 5.48 9.22
C ASN A 81 17.63 4.45 8.09
N LYS A 82 18.60 3.55 8.15
CA LYS A 82 18.98 2.72 6.99
C LYS A 82 17.98 1.65 6.61
N ASP A 83 17.15 1.19 7.53
CA ASP A 83 16.28 0.05 7.26
C ASP A 83 14.91 0.11 7.95
N THR A 84 13.98 -0.64 7.40
CA THR A 84 12.71 -0.96 8.04
C THR A 84 12.22 -2.33 7.57
N THR A 85 11.65 -3.10 8.50
CA THR A 85 10.96 -4.35 8.18
C THR A 85 9.46 -4.11 8.08
N ILE A 86 8.88 -4.60 7.00
CA ILE A 86 7.46 -4.60 6.72
C ILE A 86 6.93 -5.98 7.09
N PRO A 87 6.03 -6.07 8.09
CA PRO A 87 5.49 -7.35 8.51
C PRO A 87 4.73 -8.03 7.37
N SER A 88 4.76 -9.36 7.37
CA SER A 88 3.94 -10.14 6.45
C SER A 88 2.45 -9.75 6.57
N ASN A 89 1.70 -9.93 5.48
CA ASN A 89 0.30 -9.56 5.39
C ASN A 89 0.00 -8.05 5.58
N THR A 90 1.01 -7.19 5.42
CA THR A 90 0.84 -5.73 5.40
C THR A 90 0.77 -5.22 3.97
N TRP A 91 -0.20 -4.37 3.65
CA TRP A 91 -0.23 -3.64 2.38
C TRP A 91 0.71 -2.44 2.46
N PHE A 92 1.58 -2.29 1.48
CA PHE A 92 2.52 -1.18 1.44
C PHE A 92 2.84 -0.73 0.02
N ALA A 93 3.35 0.49 -0.08
CA ALA A 93 3.78 1.15 -1.31
C ALA A 93 5.03 1.99 -1.02
N ALA A 94 5.75 2.41 -2.06
CA ALA A 94 6.98 3.18 -1.89
C ALA A 94 7.17 4.25 -2.96
N GLU A 95 7.92 5.30 -2.63
CA GLU A 95 8.40 6.28 -3.61
C GLU A 95 9.71 6.93 -3.18
N VAL A 96 10.40 7.52 -4.15
CA VAL A 96 11.49 8.45 -3.88
C VAL A 96 10.92 9.74 -3.29
N THR A 97 11.47 10.21 -2.18
CA THR A 97 11.07 11.47 -1.54
C THR A 97 12.25 12.44 -1.42
N ASN A 98 11.95 13.73 -1.28
CA ASN A 98 12.97 14.73 -0.96
C ASN A 98 13.41 14.66 0.52
N GLY A 99 12.67 13.92 1.36
CA GLY A 99 12.85 13.97 2.81
C GLY A 99 12.69 15.41 3.32
N ASN A 100 13.27 15.71 4.49
CA ASN A 100 13.36 17.08 5.03
C ASN A 100 14.43 17.94 4.31
N GLN A 101 14.97 17.51 3.16
CA GLN A 101 15.97 18.29 2.45
C GLN A 101 15.27 19.35 1.58
N ASN A 102 15.39 20.61 2.01
CA ASN A 102 14.99 21.81 1.28
C ASN A 102 15.90 22.04 0.06
N THR A 103 15.93 21.12 -0.90
CA THR A 103 16.68 21.28 -2.14
C THR A 103 15.71 21.47 -3.30
N THR A 104 15.58 22.72 -3.76
CA THR A 104 14.67 23.19 -4.82
C THR A 104 15.13 22.86 -6.24
N LYS A 105 16.09 21.95 -6.41
CA LYS A 105 16.62 21.55 -7.72
C LYS A 105 16.44 20.05 -7.91
N VAL A 106 15.29 19.68 -8.47
CA VAL A 106 15.00 18.31 -8.90
C VAL A 106 15.75 18.08 -10.22
N SER A 107 16.77 17.24 -10.22
CA SER A 107 17.38 16.74 -11.45
C SER A 107 16.68 15.44 -11.87
N LYS A 108 16.42 15.27 -13.18
CA LYS A 108 15.71 14.08 -13.73
C LYS A 108 16.47 12.76 -13.58
N ASP A 109 17.69 12.79 -13.02
CA ASP A 109 18.56 11.65 -12.81
C ASP A 109 18.55 11.19 -11.33
N GLU A 110 17.63 11.72 -10.54
CA GLU A 110 17.47 11.34 -9.14
C GLU A 110 16.84 9.96 -9.00
N PHE A 111 17.43 9.15 -8.11
CA PHE A 111 17.06 7.77 -7.88
C PHE A 111 17.14 7.43 -6.40
N SER A 112 16.53 6.32 -6.02
CA SER A 112 16.88 5.60 -4.80
C SER A 112 17.20 4.15 -5.12
N LEU A 113 18.23 3.63 -4.45
CA LEU A 113 18.62 2.23 -4.54
C LEU A 113 18.52 1.62 -3.15
N VAL A 114 17.80 0.50 -3.07
CA VAL A 114 17.61 -0.26 -1.84
C VAL A 114 17.93 -1.74 -2.08
N ASN A 115 18.20 -2.44 -0.99
CA ASN A 115 18.16 -3.90 -0.93
C ASN A 115 16.86 -4.30 -0.24
N CYS A 116 16.08 -5.18 -0.86
CA CYS A 116 14.93 -5.80 -0.21
C CYS A 116 15.26 -7.26 0.12
N HIS A 117 15.14 -7.60 1.40
CA HIS A 117 15.42 -8.93 1.94
C HIS A 117 14.14 -9.55 2.48
N CYS A 118 13.69 -10.63 1.85
CA CYS A 118 12.54 -11.41 2.25
C CYS A 118 12.96 -12.65 3.05
N THR A 119 12.35 -12.84 4.23
CA THR A 119 12.42 -14.10 5.01
C THR A 119 11.02 -14.46 5.50
N PRO A 120 10.47 -15.66 5.24
CA PRO A 120 10.96 -16.67 4.30
C PRO A 120 11.13 -16.14 2.87
N SER A 121 11.83 -16.90 2.03
CA SER A 121 12.12 -16.54 0.65
C SER A 121 10.86 -16.16 -0.16
N PHE A 122 10.95 -15.06 -0.91
CA PHE A 122 9.88 -14.59 -1.79
C PHE A 122 9.51 -15.66 -2.83
N THR A 123 8.21 -15.86 -3.01
CA THR A 123 7.63 -16.61 -4.13
C THR A 123 6.53 -15.80 -4.81
N LEU A 124 6.30 -16.02 -6.10
CA LEU A 124 5.23 -15.31 -6.81
C LEU A 124 3.84 -15.57 -6.19
N SER A 125 3.63 -16.77 -5.63
CA SER A 125 2.39 -17.10 -4.90
C SER A 125 2.21 -16.34 -3.58
N SER A 126 3.27 -15.71 -3.07
CA SER A 126 3.20 -14.86 -1.88
C SER A 126 2.94 -13.39 -2.22
N TYR A 127 3.05 -13.00 -3.49
CA TYR A 127 2.85 -11.62 -3.92
C TYR A 127 1.40 -11.36 -4.31
N HIS A 128 0.82 -10.30 -3.76
CA HIS A 128 -0.53 -9.86 -4.07
C HIS A 128 -0.55 -8.37 -4.34
N ASP A 129 -1.13 -7.97 -5.46
CA ASP A 129 -1.39 -6.60 -5.82
C ASP A 129 -2.90 -6.28 -5.71
N LEU A 130 -3.25 -5.01 -5.88
CA LEU A 130 -4.65 -4.53 -5.86
C LEU A 130 -5.36 -4.73 -7.20
N THR A 131 -5.28 -5.94 -7.77
CA THR A 131 -6.13 -6.33 -8.90
C THR A 131 -7.51 -6.79 -8.40
N GLU A 132 -8.52 -6.74 -9.27
CA GLU A 132 -9.94 -7.09 -8.98
C GLU A 132 -10.12 -8.46 -8.28
N ASN A 133 -9.16 -9.37 -8.48
CA ASN A 133 -9.14 -10.69 -7.85
C ASN A 133 -8.95 -10.65 -6.31
N TYR A 134 -8.61 -9.48 -5.74
CA TYR A 134 -8.43 -9.25 -4.31
C TYR A 134 -9.50 -8.32 -3.70
N LYS A 135 -10.78 -8.60 -4.00
CA LYS A 135 -11.96 -7.86 -3.53
C LYS A 135 -11.88 -7.37 -2.08
N LEU A 136 -11.47 -8.23 -1.13
CA LEU A 136 -11.36 -7.86 0.30
C LEU A 136 -10.30 -6.78 0.58
N ALA A 137 -9.17 -6.83 -0.13
CA ALA A 137 -8.13 -5.80 0.02
C ALA A 137 -8.57 -4.47 -0.57
N TRP A 138 -9.32 -4.56 -1.67
CA TRP A 138 -9.95 -3.46 -2.37
C TRP A 138 -11.00 -2.75 -1.49
N GLU A 139 -11.92 -3.50 -0.87
CA GLU A 139 -12.91 -2.98 0.08
C GLU A 139 -12.26 -2.30 1.28
N SER A 140 -11.25 -2.93 1.88
CA SER A 140 -10.52 -2.32 3.00
C SER A 140 -9.75 -1.06 2.59
N LEU A 141 -9.35 -0.91 1.32
CA LEU A 141 -8.68 0.30 0.86
C LEU A 141 -9.70 1.40 0.55
N ILE A 142 -10.89 1.04 0.04
CA ILE A 142 -12.01 1.97 -0.15
C ILE A 142 -12.41 2.60 1.18
N ASP A 143 -12.50 1.81 2.26
CA ASP A 143 -12.83 2.34 3.59
C ASP A 143 -11.81 3.39 4.06
N ILE A 144 -10.51 3.11 3.96
CA ILE A 144 -9.45 4.09 4.28
C ILE A 144 -9.56 5.32 3.37
N TYR A 145 -9.80 5.11 2.08
CA TYR A 145 -9.92 6.17 1.10
C TYR A 145 -11.10 7.12 1.39
N GLN A 146 -12.24 6.59 1.84
CA GLN A 146 -13.42 7.38 2.19
C GLN A 146 -13.20 8.25 3.43
N HIS A 147 -12.40 7.77 4.38
CA HIS A 147 -12.08 8.47 5.62
C HIS A 147 -10.80 9.34 5.53
N SER A 148 -10.09 9.29 4.39
CA SER A 148 -8.88 10.06 4.17
C SER A 148 -9.16 11.53 3.83
N THR A 149 -8.20 12.41 4.14
CA THR A 149 -8.16 13.78 3.62
C THR A 149 -7.99 13.77 2.09
N GLU A 150 -8.22 14.90 1.42
CA GLU A 150 -8.02 15.00 -0.03
C GLU A 150 -6.58 14.69 -0.45
N ASP A 151 -5.59 15.07 0.36
CA ASP A 151 -4.19 14.71 0.09
C ASP A 151 -3.92 13.22 0.37
N GLY A 152 -4.57 12.64 1.39
CA GLY A 152 -4.53 11.19 1.63
C GLY A 152 -5.11 10.39 0.47
N LYS A 153 -6.24 10.85 -0.11
CA LYS A 153 -6.86 10.25 -1.30
C LYS A 153 -5.91 10.30 -2.50
N LYS A 154 -5.30 11.46 -2.78
CA LYS A 154 -4.29 11.59 -3.86
C LYS A 154 -3.11 10.65 -3.65
N ASN A 155 -2.64 10.50 -2.41
CA ASN A 155 -1.56 9.57 -2.09
C ASN A 155 -1.98 8.12 -2.32
N ILE A 156 -3.20 7.73 -1.92
CA ILE A 156 -3.72 6.38 -2.20
C ILE A 156 -3.80 6.14 -3.71
N GLU A 157 -4.42 7.06 -4.46
CA GLU A 157 -4.55 6.96 -5.92
C GLU A 157 -3.19 6.85 -6.63
N LYS A 158 -2.18 7.59 -6.14
CA LYS A 158 -0.83 7.57 -6.67
C LYS A 158 -0.25 6.15 -6.70
N PHE A 159 -0.51 5.36 -5.66
CA PHE A 159 0.02 4.00 -5.50
C PHE A 159 -0.89 2.91 -6.06
N LEU A 160 -2.00 3.25 -6.70
CA LEU A 160 -2.79 2.30 -7.48
C LEU A 160 -2.14 2.07 -8.83
N LEU A 161 -2.23 0.82 -9.31
CA LEU A 161 -1.97 0.48 -10.70
C LEU A 161 -2.79 1.42 -11.61
N MET A 162 -2.16 1.98 -12.64
CA MET A 162 -2.78 2.99 -13.50
C MET A 162 -4.13 2.52 -14.07
N GLU A 163 -4.20 1.26 -14.50
CA GLU A 163 -5.40 0.63 -15.07
C GLU A 163 -6.51 0.34 -14.05
N GLU A 164 -6.18 0.27 -12.76
CA GLU A 164 -7.13 0.02 -11.68
C GLU A 164 -7.63 1.31 -11.01
N ARG A 165 -6.93 2.44 -11.22
CA ARG A 165 -7.26 3.72 -10.57
C ARG A 165 -8.69 4.17 -10.87
N GLU A 166 -9.09 4.18 -12.14
CA GLU A 166 -10.43 4.65 -12.53
C GLU A 166 -11.53 3.75 -11.95
N LYS A 167 -11.32 2.43 -11.98
CA LYS A 167 -12.25 1.46 -11.38
C LYS A 167 -12.38 1.70 -9.88
N PHE A 168 -11.25 1.89 -9.20
CA PHE A 168 -11.19 2.14 -7.76
C PHE A 168 -11.95 3.40 -7.36
N VAL A 169 -11.67 4.51 -8.04
CA VAL A 169 -12.35 5.79 -7.78
C VAL A 169 -13.86 5.64 -7.98
N LYS A 170 -14.29 5.00 -9.07
CA LYS A 170 -15.72 4.76 -9.33
C LYS A 170 -16.37 3.92 -8.23
N ALA A 171 -15.75 2.82 -7.82
CA ALA A 171 -16.29 1.97 -6.76
C ALA A 171 -16.37 2.69 -5.40
N SER A 172 -15.37 3.52 -5.06
CA SER A 172 -15.39 4.31 -3.83
C SER A 172 -16.57 5.30 -3.77
N GLN A 173 -16.93 5.87 -4.92
CA GLN A 173 -18.09 6.76 -5.07
C GLN A 173 -19.42 5.99 -4.96
N GLU A 174 -19.49 4.78 -5.52
CA GLU A 174 -20.67 3.93 -5.41
C GLU A 174 -20.98 3.54 -3.96
N VAL A 175 -19.97 3.18 -3.18
CA VAL A 175 -20.12 2.87 -1.74
C VAL A 175 -20.62 4.11 -0.97
N SER A 176 -20.02 5.28 -1.19
CA SER A 176 -20.45 6.52 -0.52
C SER A 176 -21.91 6.89 -0.83
N CYS A 177 -22.34 6.69 -2.08
CA CYS A 177 -23.72 6.92 -2.50
C CYS A 177 -24.69 5.94 -1.81
N GLN A 178 -24.32 4.66 -1.65
CA GLN A 178 -25.14 3.67 -0.95
C GLN A 178 -25.31 4.00 0.54
N GLU A 179 -24.23 4.39 1.21
CA GLU A 179 -24.28 4.80 2.62
C GLU A 179 -25.17 6.02 2.84
N SER A 180 -25.06 7.05 1.98
CA SER A 180 -25.92 8.23 2.05
C SER A 180 -27.41 7.89 1.89
N LYS A 181 -27.73 6.91 1.02
CA LYS A 181 -29.10 6.44 0.81
C LYS A 181 -29.61 5.71 2.05
N GLN A 182 -28.81 4.81 2.63
CA GLN A 182 -29.19 4.10 3.85
C GLN A 182 -29.42 5.06 5.03
N LEU A 183 -28.55 6.05 5.24
CA LEU A 183 -28.72 7.10 6.24
C LEU A 183 -30.02 7.89 6.02
N SER A 184 -30.31 8.27 4.77
CA SER A 184 -31.55 9.00 4.44
C SER A 184 -32.82 8.19 4.72
N LEU A 185 -32.82 6.88 4.42
CA LEU A 185 -33.94 5.99 4.74
C LEU A 185 -34.07 5.79 6.25
N GLY A 186 -32.96 5.63 6.97
CA GLY A 186 -32.95 5.50 8.43
C GLY A 186 -33.53 6.73 9.13
N LEU A 187 -33.13 7.94 8.71
CA LEU A 187 -33.73 9.19 9.21
C LEU A 187 -35.22 9.29 8.86
N PHE A 188 -35.62 8.89 7.65
CA PHE A 188 -37.02 8.88 7.26
C PHE A 188 -37.86 7.97 8.16
N PHE A 189 -37.41 6.74 8.44
CA PHE A 189 -38.11 5.85 9.37
C PHE A 189 -38.13 6.40 10.80
N LEU A 190 -37.04 6.98 11.30
CA LEU A 190 -36.98 7.55 12.64
C LEU A 190 -37.96 8.73 12.80
N THR A 191 -37.99 9.63 11.81
CA THR A 191 -38.93 10.76 11.80
C THR A 191 -40.39 10.29 11.70
N LEU A 192 -40.66 9.26 10.91
CA LEU A 192 -41.99 8.66 10.78
C LEU A 192 -42.44 7.99 12.10
N SER A 193 -41.57 7.23 12.76
CA SER A 193 -41.85 6.63 14.06
C SER A 193 -42.11 7.68 15.14
N LEU A 194 -41.32 8.76 15.19
CA LEU A 194 -41.55 9.88 16.11
C LEU A 194 -42.86 10.63 15.83
N PHE A 195 -43.27 10.72 14.57
CA PHE A 195 -44.55 11.31 14.18
C PHE A 195 -45.74 10.47 14.66
N PHE A 196 -45.70 9.14 14.49
CA PHE A 196 -46.72 8.24 15.01
C PHE A 196 -46.78 8.24 16.55
N PHE A 197 -45.63 8.24 17.22
CA PHE A 197 -45.57 8.33 18.69
C PHE A 197 -46.20 9.61 19.25
N ARG A 198 -46.12 10.74 18.52
CA ARG A 198 -46.77 12.01 18.91
C ARG A 198 -48.27 12.04 18.64
N LEU A 199 -48.78 11.20 17.73
CA LEU A 199 -50.19 11.12 17.38
C LEU A 199 -50.99 10.16 18.27
N GLY A 200 -50.34 9.46 19.21
CA GLY A 200 -51.02 8.58 20.17
C GLY A 200 -51.64 7.32 19.54
N ILE A 201 -51.07 6.85 18.43
CA ILE A 201 -51.32 5.51 17.85
C ILE A 201 -50.22 4.57 18.35
#